data_AF-A0AAW8KGI6-F1
#
_entry.id   AF-A0AAW8KGI6-F1
#
_cell.length_a   1.000
_cell.length_b   1.000
_cell.length_c   1.000
_cell.angle_alpha   90.00
_cell.angle_beta   90.00
_cell.angle_gamma   90.00
#
_symmetry.space_group_name_H-M   'P 1'
#
loop_
_entity.id
_entity.type
_entity.pdbx_description
1 polymer ?
#
loop_
_entity_poly.entity_id
_entity_poly.type
_entity_poly.pdbx_seq_one_letter_code
_entity_poly.pdbx_strand_id
1 'polypeptide(L)' 'MTFENDGNSFAVEYLIELEKNFENKKSETYKQVLDALGEAGGSFAVEHLIKLEKNFENKKSETYKHLINAIGRAGRIC' A
#
# COMPACT_ATOMS: atom_id res chain seq x y z
N MET A 1 18.04 -2.89 20.12
CA MET A 1 16.89 -2.57 19.25
C MET A 1 17.48 -2.32 17.87
N THR A 2 17.51 -3.36 17.04
CA THR A 2 18.01 -3.25 15.67
C THR A 2 16.94 -2.50 14.89
N PHE A 3 17.23 -1.24 14.52
CA PHE A 3 16.46 -0.57 13.49
C PHE A 3 16.67 -1.40 12.23
N GLU A 4 15.65 -2.14 11.79
CA GLU A 4 15.59 -2.72 10.44
C GLU A 4 15.46 -1.56 9.45
N ASN A 5 16.58 -0.88 9.27
CA ASN A 5 16.77 0.25 8.39
C ASN A 5 17.24 -0.29 7.03
N ASP A 6 16.46 -1.19 6.45
CA ASP A 6 16.72 -1.73 5.13
C ASP A 6 15.94 -0.94 4.07
N GLY A 7 16.28 -1.13 2.80
CA GLY A 7 15.67 -0.39 1.69
C GLY A 7 14.15 -0.60 1.58
N ASN A 8 13.60 -1.66 2.19
CA ASN A 8 12.16 -1.90 2.22
C ASN A 8 11.45 -0.87 3.09
N SER A 9 11.90 -0.68 4.33
CA SER A 9 11.33 0.28 5.27
C SER A 9 11.24 1.69 4.68
N PHE A 10 12.32 2.17 4.03
CA PHE A 10 12.33 3.48 3.36
C PHE A 10 11.35 3.57 2.19
N ALA A 11 11.28 2.51 1.36
CA ALA A 11 10.36 2.48 0.24
C ALA A 11 8.90 2.48 0.71
N VAL A 12 8.57 1.66 1.70
CA VAL A 12 7.21 1.58 2.27
C VAL A 12 6.80 2.91 2.87
N GLU A 13 7.65 3.55 3.67
CA GLU A 13 7.35 4.86 4.27
C GLU A 13 7.06 5.92 3.20
N TYR A 14 7.92 6.01 2.19
CA TYR A 14 7.74 6.97 1.09
C TYR A 14 6.47 6.70 0.27
N LEU A 15 6.19 5.43 -0.06
CA LEU A 15 4.99 5.07 -0.81
C LEU A 15 3.70 5.34 -0.02
N ILE A 16 3.72 5.19 1.31
CA ILE A 16 2.60 5.55 2.18
C ILE A 16 2.36 7.07 2.16
N GLU A 17 3.43 7.88 2.24
CA GLU A 17 3.31 9.33 2.14
C GLU A 17 2.74 9.74 0.78
N LEU A 18 3.26 9.14 -0.29
CA LEU A 18 2.78 9.38 -1.64
C LEU A 18 1.29 9.03 -1.79
N GLU A 19 0.84 7.86 -1.30
CA GLU A 19 -0.57 7.45 -1.29
C GLU A 19 -1.48 8.50 -0.62
N LYS A 20 -1.07 9.03 0.53
CA LYS A 20 -1.83 10.03 1.29
C LYS A 20 -1.97 11.36 0.55
N ASN A 21 -0.96 11.72 -0.24
CA ASN A 21 -0.92 12.97 -0.99
C ASN A 21 -1.63 12.91 -2.35
N PHE A 22 -2.17 11.76 -2.75
CA PHE A 22 -2.95 11.66 -3.99
C PHE A 22 -4.34 12.29 -3.87
N GLU A 23 -4.55 13.37 -4.63
CA GLU A 23 -5.87 14.01 -4.76
C GLU A 23 -6.87 13.11 -5.50
N ASN A 24 -6.42 12.47 -6.58
CA ASN A 24 -7.25 11.58 -7.40
C ASN A 24 -6.93 10.11 -7.17
N LYS A 25 -7.66 9.49 -6.24
CA LYS A 25 -7.58 8.06 -5.90
C LYS A 25 -8.13 7.10 -6.98
N LYS A 26 -8.53 7.61 -8.16
CA LYS A 26 -8.92 6.80 -9.32
C LYS A 26 -7.86 6.79 -10.42
N SER A 27 -6.81 7.59 -10.28
CA SER A 27 -5.73 7.66 -11.26
C SER A 27 -4.97 6.35 -11.38
N GLU A 28 -4.40 6.09 -12.56
CA GLU A 28 -3.54 4.93 -12.79
C GLU A 28 -2.32 4.94 -11.86
N THR A 29 -1.73 6.12 -11.64
CA THR A 29 -0.57 6.26 -10.76
C THR A 29 -0.92 5.93 -9.30
N TYR A 30 -2.12 6.28 -8.82
CA TYR A 30 -2.55 5.86 -7.48
C TYR A 30 -2.66 4.34 -7.36
N LYS A 31 -3.22 3.67 -8.37
CA LYS A 31 -3.29 2.20 -8.44
C LYS A 31 -1.89 1.57 -8.42
N GLN A 32 -0.95 2.15 -9.16
CA GLN A 32 0.45 1.72 -9.15
C GLN A 32 1.13 1.91 -7.79
N VAL A 33 0.81 2.96 -7.03
CA VAL A 33 1.33 3.14 -5.67
C VAL A 33 0.82 2.04 -4.73
N LEU A 34 -0.44 1.64 -4.85
CA LEU A 34 -0.98 0.50 -4.10
C LEU A 34 -0.26 -0.80 -4.49
N ASP A 35 -0.07 -1.05 -5.78
CA ASP A 35 0.65 -2.24 -6.26
C ASP A 35 2.10 -2.26 -5.74
N ALA A 36 2.79 -1.12 -5.75
CA ALA A 36 4.14 -0.97 -5.23
C ALA A 36 4.23 -1.22 -3.72
N LEU A 37 3.25 -0.74 -2.93
CA LEU A 37 3.15 -1.08 -1.50
C LEU A 37 2.97 -2.58 -1.30
N GLY A 38 2.16 -3.21 -2.16
CA GLY A 38 1.96 -4.66 -2.17
C GLY A 38 3.25 -5.43 -2.48
N GLU A 39 4.04 -4.96 -3.43
CA GLU A 39 5.29 -5.60 -3.86
C GLU A 39 6.46 -5.36 -2.90
N ALA A 40 6.49 -4.19 -2.25
CA ALA A 40 7.43 -3.94 -1.16
C ALA A 40 7.13 -4.90 0.00
N GLY A 41 5.86 -4.99 0.41
CA GLY A 41 5.44 -5.89 1.48
C GLY A 41 6.02 -5.54 2.85
N GLY A 42 6.12 -6.55 3.72
CA GLY A 42 6.46 -6.36 5.12
C GLY A 42 5.26 -5.93 5.98
N SER A 43 5.43 -6.07 7.29
CA SER A 43 4.37 -5.86 8.29
C SER A 43 3.78 -4.44 8.24
N PHE A 44 4.62 -3.42 8.03
CA PHE A 44 4.18 -2.03 7.91
C PHE A 44 3.29 -1.77 6.69
N ALA A 45 3.65 -2.33 5.52
CA ALA A 45 2.81 -2.20 4.32
C ALA A 45 1.47 -2.91 4.51
N VAL A 46 1.47 -4.11 5.10
CA VAL A 46 0.24 -4.86 5.42
C VAL A 46 -0.66 -4.06 6.34
N GLU A 47 -0.12 -3.51 7.44
CA GLU A 47 -0.89 -2.73 8.40
C GLU A 47 -1.54 -1.50 7.75
N HIS A 48 -0.76 -0.74 6.96
CA HIS A 48 -1.27 0.45 6.26
C HIS A 48 -2.36 0.09 5.25
N LEU A 49 -2.14 -0.92 4.40
CA LEU A 49 -3.11 -1.32 3.38
C LEU A 49 -4.42 -1.83 3.98
N ILE A 50 -4.38 -2.57 5.10
CA ILE A 50 -5.59 -2.98 5.84
C ILE A 50 -6.33 -1.77 6.40
N LYS A 51 -5.60 -0.80 6.97
CA LYS A 51 -6.21 0.45 7.47
C LYS A 51 -6.86 1.24 6.33
N LEU A 52 -6.23 1.29 5.17
CA LEU A 52 -6.78 1.94 3.99
C LEU A 52 -8.06 1.24 3.50
N GLU A 53 -8.08 -0.11 3.47
CA GLU A 53 -9.25 -0.90 3.07
C GLU A 53 -10.47 -0.62 3.94
N LYS A 54 -10.27 -0.55 5.26
CA LYS A 54 -11.35 -0.27 6.22
C LYS A 54 -12.03 1.08 5.98
N ASN A 55 -11.29 2.04 5.43
CA ASN A 55 -11.76 3.40 5.14
C ASN A 55 -12.12 3.59 3.65
N PHE A 56 -12.07 2.54 2.84
CA PHE A 56 -12.29 2.66 1.40
C PHE A 56 -13.79 2.64 1.05
N GLU A 57 -14.30 3.76 0.52
CA GLU A 57 -15.73 3.94 0.27
C GLU A 57 -16.29 3.07 -0.86
N ASN A 58 -15.63 3.07 -2.03
CA ASN A 58 -16.13 2.38 -3.22
C ASN A 58 -15.49 1.00 -3.41
N LYS A 59 -16.03 0.00 -2.72
CA LYS A 59 -15.58 -1.40 -2.79
C LYS A 59 -15.84 -2.11 -4.14
N LYS A 60 -16.46 -1.44 -5.11
CA LYS A 60 -16.67 -1.96 -6.48
C LYS A 60 -15.69 -1.36 -7.50
N SER A 61 -14.90 -0.37 -7.10
CA SER A 61 -13.95 0.31 -7.98
C SER A 61 -12.80 -0.59 -8.38
N GLU A 62 -12.17 -0.27 -9.52
CA GLU A 62 -10.92 -0.90 -9.92
C GLU A 62 -9.82 -0.65 -8.89
N THR A 63 -9.70 0.58 -8.37
CA THR A 63 -8.76 0.91 -7.29
C THR A 63 -8.89 -0.02 -6.08
N TYR A 64 -10.11 -0.37 -5.69
CA TYR A 64 -10.32 -1.31 -4.58
C TYR A 64 -9.77 -2.71 -4.91
N LYS A 65 -9.84 -3.16 -6.17
CA LYS A 65 -9.22 -4.43 -6.58
C LYS A 65 -7.70 -4.38 -6.44
N HIS A 66 -7.06 -3.27 -6.82
CA HIS A 66 -5.63 -3.07 -6.58
C HIS A 66 -5.29 -3.08 -5.09
N LEU A 67 -6.08 -2.41 -4.26
CA LEU A 67 -5.90 -2.42 -2.80
C LEU A 67 -5.95 -3.85 -2.22
N ILE A 68 -6.95 -4.64 -2.59
CA ILE A 68 -7.07 -6.03 -2.12
C ILE A 68 -5.91 -6.90 -2.62
N ASN A 69 -5.51 -6.75 -3.89
CA ASN A 69 -4.36 -7.44 -4.44
C ASN A 69 -3.06 -7.06 -3.72
N ALA A 70 -2.89 -5.78 -3.41
CA ALA A 70 -1.73 -5.27 -2.69
C ALA A 70 -1.63 -5.85 -1.28
N ILE A 71 -2.74 -5.94 -0.53
CA ILE A 71 -2.76 -6.60 0.79
C ILE A 71 -2.26 -8.05 0.67
N GLY A 72 -2.78 -8.78 -0.32
CA GLY A 72 -2.40 -10.17 -0.57
C GLY A 72 -0.94 -10.33 -0.98
N ARG A 73 -0.37 -9.38 -1.74
CA ARG A 73 1.05 -9.39 -2.12
C ARG A 73 1.95 -9.04 -0.93
N ALA A 74 1.60 -8.00 -0.18
CA ALA A 74 2.39 -7.54 0.95
C ALA A 74 2.53 -8.63 2.00
N GLY A 75 1.45 -9.39 2.23
CA GLY A 75 1.39 -10.53 3.13
C GLY A 75 2.27 -11.73 2.75
N ARG A 76 2.83 -11.79 1.53
CA ARG A 76 3.72 -12.89 1.10
C ARG A 76 5.17 -12.67 1.46
N ILE A 77 5.54 -11.42 1.80
CA ILE A 77 6.92 -10.98 1.98
C ILE A 77 7.15 -10.66 3.48
N CYS A 78 6.39 -11.31 4.36
CA CYS A 78 6.50 -11.15 5.82
C CYS A 78 7.42 -12.21 6.45
#